data_AF-A0A426ZKH9-F1
#
_entry.id   AF-A0A426ZKH9-F1
#
_cell.length_a   1.000
_cell.length_b   1.000
_cell.length_c   1.000
_cell.angle_alpha   90.00
_cell.angle_beta   90.00
_cell.angle_gamma   90.00
#
_symmetry.space_group_name_H-M   'P 1'
#
loop_
_entity.id
_entity.type
_entity.pdbx_description
1 polymer ?
#
loop_
_entity_poly.entity_id
_entity_poly.type
_entity_poly.pdbx_seq_one_letter_code
_entity_poly.pdbx_strand_id
1 'polypeptide(L)'
;MQFVYNFFRKIMWRSSKAHVAEELHLPPQEVCLSWLTFSSIEEHFYQKQHETCVSHAHEIIKKLKDDIRKRAVSDLDASCYGFLSHSEVARLVGPLLKLRQACCHPQVGSSGLCSLQQNPLTMEEILGVLIGKTKIEGEEALRKIVSALNGLAAIAIIEEDVKRAVLLYREALALAEEHSNDFRLDPLLNLHIHHNLAELIPLTSEFSEHCLSAGLPFENNELRKRKSTSAGRFDKYYNNKTGDATSIVRGLAENGGKDLEHDACCFSTLDNSVNVVSEVDVPCLASPRCYAVGCLRKTCDNIKQKYLSVFTSRMSLAQEEFKSSSMQVSSILNEMENQTTIWWLHALHLISQDKESSAELTRKIEQSLSRNAQSAGLSRVSSRLVLLSYYYFLF
;
A
#
# COMPACT_ATOMS: atom_id res chain seq x y z
N MET A 1 16.91 -50.86 -8.94
CA MET A 1 18.23 -50.25 -9.25
C MET A 1 19.15 -51.15 -10.09
N GLN A 2 19.19 -52.48 -9.88
CA GLN A 2 20.04 -53.39 -10.68
C GLN A 2 19.81 -53.33 -12.20
N PHE A 3 18.56 -53.24 -12.64
CA PHE A 3 18.21 -53.13 -14.07
C PHE A 3 18.85 -51.89 -14.72
N VAL A 4 18.69 -50.74 -14.08
CA VAL A 4 19.23 -49.44 -14.54
C VAL A 4 20.75 -49.52 -14.65
N TYR A 5 21.41 -50.05 -13.62
CA TYR A 5 22.86 -50.26 -13.64
C TYR A 5 23.31 -51.18 -14.78
N ASN A 6 22.65 -52.34 -14.95
CA ASN A 6 23.00 -53.32 -15.99
C ASN A 6 22.79 -52.78 -17.42
N PHE A 7 21.76 -51.94 -17.61
CA PHE A 7 21.50 -51.27 -18.86
C PHE A 7 22.59 -50.24 -19.17
N PHE A 8 22.83 -49.29 -18.25
CA PHE A 8 23.78 -48.21 -18.47
C PHE A 8 25.24 -48.69 -18.53
N ARG A 9 25.60 -49.76 -17.84
CA ARG A 9 26.95 -50.34 -17.91
C ARG A 9 27.39 -50.71 -19.34
N LYS A 10 26.45 -51.04 -20.23
CA LYS A 10 26.76 -51.41 -21.62
C LYS A 10 26.98 -50.21 -22.55
N ILE A 11 26.46 -49.04 -22.17
CA ILE A 11 26.37 -47.86 -23.04
C ILE A 11 27.08 -46.63 -22.48
N MET A 12 27.44 -46.62 -21.20
CA MET A 12 28.10 -45.52 -20.53
C MET A 12 29.37 -45.98 -19.81
N TRP A 13 30.45 -45.25 -20.06
CA TRP A 13 31.67 -45.31 -19.27
C TRP A 13 31.72 -44.11 -18.32
N ARG A 14 31.86 -44.34 -17.01
CA ARG A 14 31.96 -43.27 -16.00
C ARG A 14 33.27 -43.39 -15.25
N SER A 15 34.17 -42.42 -15.44
CA SER A 15 35.32 -42.22 -14.57
C SER A 15 34.93 -41.33 -13.38
N SER A 16 35.48 -41.61 -12.21
CA SER A 16 35.26 -40.82 -10.99
C SER A 16 36.50 -39.99 -10.67
N LYS A 17 36.35 -38.91 -9.88
CA LYS A 17 37.50 -38.13 -9.39
C LYS A 17 38.50 -39.00 -8.63
N ALA A 18 38.04 -40.08 -7.99
CA ALA A 18 38.92 -41.02 -7.29
C ALA A 18 39.91 -41.73 -8.23
N HIS A 19 39.57 -41.90 -9.52
CA HIS A 19 40.48 -42.56 -10.49
C HIS A 19 41.67 -41.69 -10.90
N VAL A 20 41.61 -40.38 -10.66
CA VAL A 20 42.63 -39.40 -11.09
C VAL A 20 43.13 -38.52 -9.93
N ALA A 21 42.72 -38.82 -8.69
CA ALA A 21 42.97 -37.96 -7.54
C ALA A 21 44.47 -37.84 -7.22
N GLU A 22 45.22 -38.93 -7.37
CA GLU A 22 46.66 -38.98 -7.10
C GLU A 22 47.49 -38.31 -8.20
N GLU A 23 47.11 -38.50 -9.47
CA GLU A 23 47.78 -37.89 -10.64
C GLU A 23 47.62 -36.36 -10.67
N LEU A 24 46.45 -35.87 -10.25
CA LEU A 24 46.13 -34.45 -10.21
C LEU A 24 46.45 -33.79 -8.86
N HIS A 25 46.97 -34.57 -7.89
CA HIS A 25 47.24 -34.12 -6.51
C HIS A 25 46.07 -33.31 -5.92
N LEU A 26 44.84 -33.81 -6.07
CA LEU A 26 43.65 -33.08 -5.62
C LEU A 26 43.66 -32.91 -4.09
N PRO A 27 43.48 -31.69 -3.56
CA PRO A 27 43.39 -31.50 -2.12
C PRO A 27 42.13 -32.16 -1.56
N PRO A 28 42.13 -32.52 -0.25
CA PRO A 28 40.94 -33.05 0.40
C PRO A 28 39.81 -32.02 0.33
N GLN A 29 38.61 -32.48 -0.06
CA GLN A 29 37.43 -31.64 -0.09
C GLN A 29 36.74 -31.68 1.27
N GLU A 30 36.62 -30.51 1.91
CA GLU A 30 35.93 -30.37 3.19
C GLU A 30 34.58 -29.68 2.99
N VAL A 31 33.60 -30.07 3.80
CA VAL A 31 32.28 -29.43 3.86
C VAL A 31 32.12 -28.82 5.24
N CYS A 32 32.17 -27.49 5.30
CA CYS A 32 31.98 -26.74 6.53
C CYS A 32 30.52 -26.29 6.64
N LEU A 33 29.85 -26.71 7.72
CA LEU A 33 28.48 -26.29 8.03
C LEU A 33 28.51 -25.27 9.16
N SER A 34 28.07 -24.04 8.86
CA SER A 34 27.95 -22.96 9.84
C SER A 34 26.48 -22.70 10.14
N TRP A 35 26.10 -22.80 11.42
CA TRP A 35 24.76 -22.46 11.88
C TRP A 35 24.67 -20.94 12.06
N LEU A 36 23.68 -20.33 11.41
CA LEU A 36 23.40 -18.91 11.53
C LEU A 36 22.13 -18.71 12.35
N THR A 37 22.07 -17.59 13.06
CA THR A 37 20.89 -17.14 13.79
C THR A 37 20.35 -15.89 13.12
N PHE A 38 19.02 -15.78 13.02
CA PHE A 38 18.40 -14.57 12.54
C PHE A 38 18.65 -13.41 13.50
N SER A 39 18.80 -12.22 12.93
CA SER A 39 18.58 -10.97 13.67
C SER A 39 17.10 -10.84 14.05
N SER A 40 16.80 -9.97 15.00
CA SER A 40 15.42 -9.75 15.46
C SER A 40 14.48 -9.30 14.32
N ILE A 41 14.99 -8.57 13.33
CA ILE A 41 14.23 -8.10 12.16
C ILE A 41 13.91 -9.28 11.24
N GLU A 42 14.92 -10.09 10.93
CA GLU A 42 14.77 -11.29 10.10
C GLU A 42 13.86 -12.32 10.76
N GLU A 43 13.99 -12.51 12.08
CA GLU A 43 13.14 -13.42 12.85
C GLU A 43 11.68 -13.00 12.81
N HIS A 44 11.39 -11.72 13.10
CA HIS A 44 10.03 -11.18 13.01
C HIS A 44 9.45 -11.31 11.60
N PHE A 45 10.25 -10.97 10.58
CA PHE A 45 9.84 -11.13 9.18
C PHE A 45 9.56 -12.60 8.83
N TYR A 46 10.47 -13.50 9.18
CA TYR A 46 10.34 -14.93 8.93
C TYR A 46 9.08 -15.51 9.60
N GLN A 47 8.84 -15.16 10.86
CA GLN A 47 7.66 -15.59 11.61
C GLN A 47 6.36 -15.16 10.93
N LYS A 48 6.27 -13.91 10.46
CA LYS A 48 5.09 -13.40 9.73
C LYS A 48 4.88 -14.12 8.39
N GLN A 49 5.96 -14.39 7.66
CA GLN A 49 5.89 -15.18 6.42
C GLN A 49 5.50 -16.64 6.70
N HIS A 50 5.96 -17.21 7.81
CA HIS A 50 5.62 -18.55 8.25
C HIS A 50 4.15 -18.68 8.61
N GLU A 51 3.59 -17.75 9.37
CA GLU A 51 2.15 -17.73 9.69
C GLU A 51 1.28 -17.67 8.43
N THR A 52 1.67 -16.85 7.47
CA THR A 52 1.01 -16.76 6.16
C THR A 52 1.11 -18.09 5.40
N CYS A 53 2.30 -18.70 5.37
CA CYS A 53 2.54 -19.98 4.72
C CYS A 53 1.72 -21.11 5.36
N VAL A 54 1.66 -21.16 6.68
CA VAL A 54 0.86 -22.13 7.45
C VAL A 54 -0.62 -21.97 7.16
N SER A 55 -1.14 -20.74 7.19
CA SER A 55 -2.54 -20.44 6.88
C SER A 55 -2.89 -20.91 5.46
N HIS A 56 -2.04 -20.58 4.49
CA HIS A 56 -2.23 -20.99 3.10
C HIS A 56 -2.14 -22.51 2.90
N ALA A 57 -1.20 -23.17 3.58
CA ALA A 57 -1.09 -24.63 3.56
C ALA A 57 -2.34 -25.30 4.12
N HIS A 58 -2.89 -24.81 5.24
CA HIS A 58 -4.14 -25.30 5.80
C HIS A 58 -5.32 -25.16 4.83
N GLU A 59 -5.44 -24.03 4.14
CA GLU A 59 -6.47 -23.84 3.11
C GLU A 59 -6.33 -24.82 1.95
N ILE A 60 -5.10 -25.04 1.45
CA ILE A 60 -4.83 -25.99 0.37
C ILE A 60 -5.18 -27.42 0.80
N ILE A 61 -4.72 -27.82 1.98
CA ILE A 61 -4.98 -29.16 2.54
C ILE A 61 -6.48 -29.37 2.74
N LYS A 62 -7.20 -28.36 3.24
CA LYS A 62 -8.65 -28.43 3.40
C LYS A 62 -9.36 -28.62 2.06
N LYS A 63 -9.04 -27.80 1.06
CA LYS A 63 -9.61 -27.91 -0.30
C LYS A 63 -9.34 -29.29 -0.91
N LEU A 64 -8.11 -29.76 -0.80
CA LEU A 64 -7.69 -31.07 -1.29
C LEU A 64 -8.46 -32.21 -0.59
N LYS A 65 -8.65 -32.13 0.73
CA LYS A 65 -9.44 -33.10 1.49
C LYS A 65 -10.90 -33.11 1.04
N ASP A 66 -11.47 -31.94 0.80
CA ASP A 66 -12.84 -31.80 0.29
C ASP A 66 -12.98 -32.40 -1.12
N ASP A 67 -11.99 -32.19 -1.99
CA ASP A 67 -11.95 -32.75 -3.35
C ASP A 67 -11.80 -34.28 -3.36
N ILE A 68 -10.93 -34.84 -2.50
CA ILE A 68 -10.80 -36.29 -2.31
C ILE A 68 -12.12 -36.88 -1.81
N ARG A 69 -12.78 -36.23 -0.85
CA ARG A 69 -14.08 -36.68 -0.32
C ARG A 69 -15.15 -36.67 -1.42
N LYS A 70 -15.18 -35.65 -2.28
CA LYS A 70 -16.12 -35.59 -3.41
C LYS A 70 -15.87 -36.71 -4.43
N ARG A 71 -14.60 -36.99 -4.76
CA ARG A 71 -14.22 -38.08 -5.68
C ARG A 71 -14.58 -39.45 -5.12
N ALA A 72 -14.38 -39.69 -3.82
CA ALA A 72 -14.69 -40.95 -3.15
C ALA A 72 -16.19 -41.26 -3.04
N VAL A 73 -17.08 -40.27 -3.14
CA VAL A 73 -18.53 -40.49 -3.16
C VAL A 73 -19.03 -40.89 -4.56
N SER A 74 -18.27 -40.57 -5.61
CA SER A 74 -18.65 -40.83 -7.01
C SER A 74 -18.19 -42.20 -7.54
N ASP A 75 -17.16 -42.82 -6.95
CA ASP A 75 -16.63 -44.12 -7.38
C ASP A 75 -16.64 -45.13 -6.22
N LEU A 76 -17.51 -46.13 -6.30
CA LEU A 76 -17.64 -47.17 -5.26
C LEU A 76 -16.58 -48.28 -5.31
N ASP A 77 -15.61 -48.24 -6.24
CA ASP A 77 -14.72 -49.41 -6.46
C ASP A 77 -13.25 -49.08 -6.79
N ALA A 78 -12.77 -47.88 -6.48
CA ALA A 78 -11.37 -47.53 -6.71
C ALA A 78 -10.59 -47.42 -5.39
N SER A 79 -9.97 -48.52 -4.99
CA SER A 79 -8.92 -48.60 -3.95
C SER A 79 -7.61 -47.88 -4.33
N CYS A 80 -7.68 -46.91 -5.24
CA CYS A 80 -6.51 -46.14 -5.66
C CYS A 80 -6.21 -45.09 -4.59
N TYR A 81 -5.23 -45.40 -3.75
CA TYR A 81 -4.58 -44.52 -2.80
C TYR A 81 -4.51 -43.08 -3.33
N GLY A 82 -5.00 -42.13 -2.53
CA GLY A 82 -5.08 -40.70 -2.85
C GLY A 82 -3.70 -40.05 -3.06
N PHE A 83 -3.05 -40.39 -4.17
CA PHE A 83 -1.83 -39.75 -4.61
C PHE A 83 -2.16 -38.36 -5.13
N LEU A 84 -1.42 -37.38 -4.62
CA LEU A 84 -1.54 -36.00 -5.06
C LEU A 84 -1.02 -35.90 -6.50
N SER A 85 -1.78 -35.21 -7.34
CA SER A 85 -1.31 -34.77 -8.64
C SER A 85 -0.05 -33.91 -8.48
N HIS A 86 0.84 -33.94 -9.47
CA HIS A 86 1.99 -33.03 -9.51
C HIS A 86 1.60 -31.55 -9.36
N SER A 87 0.44 -31.14 -9.88
CA SER A 87 -0.08 -29.78 -9.69
C SER A 87 -0.51 -29.50 -8.25
N GLU A 88 -1.08 -30.48 -7.56
CA GLU A 88 -1.50 -30.37 -6.16
C GLU A 88 -0.28 -30.29 -5.23
N VAL A 89 0.76 -31.09 -5.50
CA VAL A 89 2.06 -31.01 -4.81
C VAL A 89 2.73 -29.67 -5.05
N ALA A 90 2.78 -29.20 -6.30
CA ALA A 90 3.38 -27.90 -6.63
C ALA A 90 2.67 -26.76 -5.89
N ARG A 91 1.33 -26.81 -5.76
CA ARG A 91 0.55 -25.83 -5.01
C ARG A 91 0.87 -25.85 -3.52
N LEU A 92 1.11 -27.04 -2.93
CA LEU A 92 1.48 -27.19 -1.52
C LEU A 92 2.91 -26.72 -1.23
N VAL A 93 3.85 -26.99 -2.14
CA VAL A 93 5.29 -26.69 -1.95
C VAL A 93 5.65 -25.27 -2.38
N GLY A 94 4.93 -24.68 -3.33
CA GLY A 94 5.17 -23.31 -3.81
C GLY A 94 5.32 -22.26 -2.70
N PRO A 95 4.46 -22.24 -1.67
CA PRO A 95 4.61 -21.34 -0.52
C PRO A 95 5.93 -21.48 0.25
N LEU A 96 6.51 -22.69 0.32
CA LEU A 96 7.80 -22.92 1.02
C LEU A 96 8.97 -22.18 0.36
N LEU A 97 8.85 -21.82 -0.93
CA LEU A 97 9.84 -20.99 -1.60
C LEU A 97 9.98 -19.63 -0.90
N LYS A 98 8.86 -19.05 -0.44
CA LYS A 98 8.87 -17.76 0.26
C LYS A 98 9.62 -17.84 1.58
N LEU A 99 9.45 -18.95 2.31
CA LEU A 99 10.20 -19.20 3.55
C LEU A 99 11.70 -19.33 3.30
N ARG A 100 12.10 -20.06 2.25
CA ARG A 100 13.51 -20.19 1.85
C ARG A 100 14.11 -18.84 1.47
N GLN A 101 13.35 -18.02 0.74
CA GLN A 101 13.77 -16.67 0.37
C GLN A 101 13.88 -15.74 1.60
N ALA A 102 12.97 -15.88 2.57
CA ALA A 102 13.03 -15.15 3.83
C ALA A 102 14.26 -15.51 4.68
N CYS A 103 14.74 -16.76 4.62
CA CYS A 103 16.02 -17.16 5.23
C CYS A 103 17.24 -16.47 4.60
N CYS A 104 17.14 -16.05 3.33
CA CYS A 104 18.26 -15.42 2.62
C CYS A 104 18.27 -13.90 2.87
N HIS A 105 17.16 -13.23 2.60
CA HIS A 105 17.02 -11.78 2.80
C HIS A 105 15.53 -11.37 2.76
N PRO A 106 15.06 -10.47 3.66
CA PRO A 106 13.66 -10.04 3.69
C PRO A 106 13.15 -9.49 2.34
N GLN A 107 13.98 -8.73 1.62
CA GLN A 107 13.62 -8.17 0.30
C GLN A 107 13.29 -9.26 -0.73
N VAL A 108 13.99 -10.40 -0.72
CA VAL A 108 13.77 -11.51 -1.66
C VAL A 108 12.53 -12.32 -1.27
N GLY A 109 12.31 -12.53 0.03
CA GLY A 109 11.13 -13.26 0.55
C GLY A 109 9.84 -12.45 0.57
N SER A 110 9.89 -11.17 0.19
CA SER A 110 8.83 -10.21 0.45
C SER A 110 7.63 -10.25 -0.48
N SER A 111 7.74 -10.84 -1.68
CA SER A 111 6.68 -10.79 -2.71
C SER A 111 6.01 -9.40 -2.80
N GLY A 112 6.80 -8.32 -2.82
CA GLY A 112 6.29 -6.95 -2.95
C GLY A 112 6.41 -6.02 -1.74
N LEU A 113 7.32 -6.25 -0.77
CA LEU A 113 7.66 -5.16 0.16
C LEU A 113 8.38 -4.01 -0.57
N CYS A 114 9.21 -4.35 -1.55
CA CYS A 114 9.76 -3.41 -2.54
C CYS A 114 9.91 -4.16 -3.86
N SER A 115 9.73 -3.48 -5.00
CA SER A 115 10.29 -3.97 -6.27
C SER A 115 11.79 -4.18 -6.06
N LEU A 116 12.42 -5.13 -6.75
CA LEU A 116 13.88 -5.26 -6.76
C LEU A 116 14.47 -3.99 -7.38
N GLN A 117 14.57 -2.93 -6.59
CA GLN A 117 15.35 -1.74 -6.90
C GLN A 117 16.81 -2.17 -7.04
N GLN A 118 17.59 -1.42 -7.81
CA GLN A 118 18.95 -1.84 -8.17
C GLN A 118 19.90 -2.01 -6.97
N ASN A 119 19.52 -1.49 -5.79
CA ASN A 119 20.27 -1.65 -4.55
C ASN A 119 19.46 -2.40 -3.48
N PRO A 120 20.08 -3.35 -2.76
CA PRO A 120 19.45 -3.99 -1.61
C PRO A 120 19.29 -3.00 -0.46
N LEU A 121 18.14 -3.04 0.22
CA LEU A 121 17.87 -2.24 1.40
C LEU A 121 18.72 -2.71 2.60
N THR A 122 19.09 -1.75 3.43
CA THR A 122 19.69 -1.98 4.75
C THR A 122 18.67 -2.55 5.73
N MET A 123 19.12 -3.15 6.83
CA MET A 123 18.22 -3.70 7.84
C MET A 123 17.37 -2.62 8.52
N GLU A 124 17.92 -1.42 8.69
CA GLU A 124 17.22 -0.26 9.26
C GLU A 124 16.10 0.23 8.33
N GLU A 125 16.35 0.29 7.02
CA GLU A 125 15.31 0.63 6.04
C GLU A 125 14.22 -0.44 5.99
N ILE A 126 14.59 -1.72 6.03
CA ILE A 126 13.64 -2.83 6.09
C ILE A 126 12.79 -2.73 7.37
N LEU A 127 13.40 -2.42 8.51
CA LEU A 127 12.67 -2.21 9.76
C LEU A 127 11.66 -1.06 9.60
N GLY A 128 12.06 0.07 9.00
CA GLY A 128 11.15 1.18 8.69
C GLY A 128 9.96 0.76 7.83
N VAL A 129 10.19 -0.03 6.79
CA VAL A 129 9.13 -0.58 5.93
C VAL A 129 8.19 -1.52 6.71
N LEU A 130 8.75 -2.38 7.57
CA LEU A 130 7.95 -3.30 8.40
C LEU A 130 7.10 -2.56 9.44
N ILE A 131 7.64 -1.50 10.05
CA ILE A 131 6.89 -0.62 10.96
C ILE A 131 5.77 0.09 10.18
N GLY A 132 6.06 0.67 9.02
CA GLY A 132 5.06 1.31 8.18
C GLY A 132 3.93 0.37 7.79
N LYS A 133 4.27 -0.87 7.39
CA LYS A 133 3.27 -1.90 7.08
C LYS A 133 2.43 -2.26 8.30
N THR A 134 3.06 -2.43 9.46
CA THR A 134 2.36 -2.75 10.72
C THR A 134 1.44 -1.61 11.16
N LYS A 135 1.87 -0.37 10.96
CA LYS A 135 1.05 0.82 11.20
C LYS A 135 -0.19 0.84 10.32
N ILE A 136 -0.04 0.60 9.02
CA ILE A 136 -1.18 0.53 8.08
C ILE A 136 -2.12 -0.62 8.46
N GLU A 137 -1.60 -1.79 8.81
CA GLU A 137 -2.41 -2.93 9.27
C GLU A 137 -3.19 -2.59 10.57
N GLY A 138 -2.59 -1.85 11.49
CA GLY A 138 -3.23 -1.37 12.71
C GLY A 138 -4.31 -0.31 12.45
N GLU A 139 -4.01 0.69 11.62
CA GLU A 139 -4.98 1.70 11.16
C GLU A 139 -6.18 1.05 10.45
N GLU A 140 -5.92 0.03 9.63
CA GLU A 140 -6.93 -0.77 8.95
C GLU A 140 -7.82 -1.57 9.93
N ALA A 141 -7.22 -2.17 10.95
CA ALA A 141 -7.96 -2.88 12.00
C ALA A 141 -8.83 -1.92 12.82
N LEU A 142 -8.28 -0.77 13.22
CA LEU A 142 -9.01 0.29 13.91
C LEU A 142 -10.20 0.78 13.06
N ARG A 143 -9.97 1.02 11.76
CA ARG A 143 -11.01 1.42 10.82
C ARG A 143 -12.16 0.42 10.75
N LYS A 144 -11.87 -0.89 10.74
CA LYS A 144 -12.90 -1.96 10.73
C LYS A 144 -13.73 -1.96 12.01
N ILE A 145 -13.08 -1.89 13.17
CA ILE A 145 -13.77 -1.91 14.47
C ILE A 145 -14.64 -0.67 14.63
N VAL A 146 -14.10 0.52 14.34
CA VAL A 146 -14.84 1.78 14.45
C VAL A 146 -15.99 1.83 13.43
N SER A 147 -15.79 1.36 12.20
CA SER A 147 -16.86 1.29 11.21
C SER A 147 -18.00 0.35 11.66
N ALA A 148 -17.68 -0.78 12.30
CA ALA A 148 -18.68 -1.69 12.84
C ALA A 148 -19.45 -1.06 14.02
N LEU A 149 -18.75 -0.36 14.92
CA LEU A 149 -19.38 0.36 16.04
C LEU A 149 -20.29 1.48 15.55
N ASN A 150 -19.86 2.27 14.55
CA ASN A 150 -20.69 3.30 13.92
C ASN A 150 -21.95 2.68 13.29
N GLY A 151 -21.82 1.53 12.62
CA GLY A 151 -22.96 0.79 12.07
C GLY A 151 -23.93 0.31 13.15
N LEU A 152 -23.42 -0.25 14.25
CA LEU A 152 -24.24 -0.68 15.39
C LEU A 152 -24.94 0.51 16.08
N ALA A 153 -24.25 1.65 16.20
CA ALA A 153 -24.83 2.87 16.74
C ALA A 153 -25.96 3.38 15.85
N ALA A 154 -25.77 3.39 14.53
CA ALA A 154 -26.82 3.75 13.58
C ALA A 154 -28.03 2.82 13.64
N ILE A 155 -27.83 1.51 13.81
CA ILE A 155 -28.94 0.56 14.04
C ILE A 155 -29.67 0.91 15.33
N ALA A 156 -28.96 1.20 16.42
CA ALA A 156 -29.58 1.59 17.69
C ALA A 156 -30.40 2.89 17.57
N ILE A 157 -29.99 3.84 16.73
CA ILE A 157 -30.80 5.03 16.41
C ILE A 157 -32.11 4.64 15.72
N ILE A 158 -32.05 3.71 14.75
CA ILE A 158 -33.24 3.22 14.03
C ILE A 158 -34.18 2.45 14.96
N GLU A 159 -33.63 1.72 15.92
CA GLU A 159 -34.38 1.03 16.98
C GLU A 159 -34.89 1.97 18.09
N GLU A 160 -34.72 3.28 17.95
CA GLU A 160 -35.08 4.32 18.92
C GLU A 160 -34.35 4.22 20.29
N ASP A 161 -33.31 3.40 20.39
CA ASP A 161 -32.44 3.30 21.57
C ASP A 161 -31.28 4.29 21.49
N VAL A 162 -31.60 5.56 21.76
CA VAL A 162 -30.64 6.67 21.74
C VAL A 162 -29.51 6.47 22.78
N LYS A 163 -29.81 5.86 23.93
CA LYS A 163 -28.82 5.65 25.01
C LYS A 163 -27.74 4.68 24.55
N ARG A 164 -28.14 3.57 23.94
CA ARG A 164 -27.21 2.58 23.38
C ARG A 164 -26.38 3.18 22.23
N ALA A 165 -26.99 3.98 21.35
CA ALA A 165 -26.27 4.65 20.28
C ALA A 165 -25.16 5.57 20.84
N VAL A 166 -25.45 6.38 21.86
CA VAL A 166 -24.46 7.26 22.49
C VAL A 166 -23.32 6.47 23.14
N LEU A 167 -23.62 5.34 23.79
CA LEU A 167 -22.58 4.47 24.38
C LEU A 167 -21.65 3.90 23.32
N LEU A 168 -22.20 3.39 22.21
CA LEU A 168 -21.42 2.81 21.11
C LEU A 168 -20.51 3.85 20.44
N TYR A 169 -21.01 5.07 20.22
CA TYR A 169 -20.17 6.14 19.68
C TYR A 169 -19.08 6.60 20.66
N ARG A 170 -19.36 6.63 21.97
CA ARG A 170 -18.34 6.93 22.99
C ARG A 170 -17.28 5.84 23.06
N GLU A 171 -17.67 4.58 22.93
CA GLU A 171 -16.75 3.45 22.85
C GLU A 171 -15.85 3.56 21.62
N ALA A 172 -16.42 3.87 20.45
CA ALA A 172 -15.65 4.09 19.23
C ALA A 172 -14.62 5.21 19.37
N LEU A 173 -14.99 6.32 20.02
CA LEU A 173 -14.08 7.44 20.28
C LEU A 173 -12.99 7.07 21.28
N ALA A 174 -13.35 6.37 22.37
CA ALA A 174 -12.40 5.94 23.38
C ALA A 174 -11.33 5.00 22.79
N LEU A 175 -11.73 4.06 21.93
CA LEU A 175 -10.81 3.16 21.22
C LEU A 175 -9.88 3.93 20.27
N ALA A 176 -10.39 4.95 19.59
CA ALA A 176 -9.57 5.78 18.70
C ALA A 176 -8.56 6.64 19.47
N GLU A 177 -8.93 7.17 20.63
CA GLU A 177 -8.05 7.96 21.50
C GLU A 177 -6.97 7.10 22.16
N GLU A 178 -7.34 5.91 22.66
CA GLU A 178 -6.41 4.96 23.29
C GLU A 178 -5.23 4.61 22.37
N HIS A 179 -5.50 4.51 21.07
CA HIS A 179 -4.50 4.13 20.06
C HIS A 179 -3.98 5.30 19.22
N SER A 180 -4.30 6.55 19.58
CA SER A 180 -4.02 7.74 18.77
C SER A 180 -2.52 8.03 18.53
N ASN A 181 -1.64 7.54 19.40
CA ASN A 181 -0.19 7.69 19.27
C ASN A 181 0.37 6.89 18.07
N ASP A 182 -0.15 5.69 17.85
CA ASP A 182 0.38 4.74 16.86
C ASP A 182 -0.48 4.69 15.60
N PHE A 183 -1.81 4.76 15.75
CA PHE A 183 -2.78 4.58 14.68
C PHE A 183 -3.65 5.81 14.51
N ARG A 184 -3.78 6.26 13.26
CA ARG A 184 -4.67 7.35 12.89
C ARG A 184 -6.04 6.80 12.50
N LEU A 185 -7.08 7.32 13.14
CA LEU A 185 -8.45 7.06 12.69
C LEU A 185 -8.73 7.80 11.38
N ASP A 186 -9.48 7.14 10.49
CA ASP A 186 -10.03 7.75 9.28
C ASP A 186 -10.82 9.03 9.61
N PRO A 187 -10.49 10.19 8.99
CA PRO A 187 -11.15 11.45 9.29
C PRO A 187 -12.67 11.43 9.10
N LEU A 188 -13.19 10.69 8.13
CA LEU A 188 -14.63 10.62 7.85
C LEU A 188 -15.37 9.76 8.87
N LEU A 189 -14.75 8.67 9.33
CA LEU A 189 -15.30 7.89 10.44
C LEU A 189 -15.31 8.72 11.73
N ASN A 190 -14.26 9.51 11.95
CA ASN A 190 -14.19 10.40 13.11
C ASN A 190 -15.26 11.51 13.02
N LEU A 191 -15.43 12.11 11.84
CA LEU A 191 -16.48 13.09 11.59
C LEU A 191 -17.87 12.51 11.86
N HIS A 192 -18.13 11.27 11.42
CA HIS A 192 -19.41 10.59 11.65
C HIS A 192 -19.71 10.45 13.15
N ILE A 193 -18.73 10.00 13.95
CA ILE A 193 -18.91 9.85 15.40
C ILE A 193 -19.25 11.20 16.05
N HIS A 194 -18.43 12.22 15.81
CA HIS A 194 -18.61 13.53 16.43
C HIS A 194 -19.90 14.21 16.00
N HIS A 195 -20.30 14.08 14.73
CA HIS A 195 -21.52 14.68 14.21
C HIS A 195 -22.76 14.04 14.83
N ASN A 196 -22.86 12.70 14.82
CA ASN A 196 -24.01 12.00 15.39
C ASN A 196 -24.06 12.17 16.92
N LEU A 197 -22.93 12.14 17.62
CA LEU A 197 -22.92 12.45 19.06
C LEU A 197 -23.42 13.87 19.35
N ALA A 198 -23.03 14.86 18.56
CA ALA A 198 -23.48 16.24 18.75
C ALA A 198 -24.99 16.40 18.54
N GLU A 199 -25.61 15.55 17.70
CA GLU A 199 -27.07 15.53 17.48
C GLU A 199 -27.82 14.72 18.54
N LEU A 200 -27.28 13.59 18.98
CA LEU A 200 -27.94 12.70 19.94
C LEU A 200 -27.84 13.18 21.39
N ILE A 201 -26.76 13.87 21.78
CA ILE A 201 -26.58 14.35 23.16
C ILE A 201 -27.71 15.31 23.60
N PRO A 202 -28.13 16.31 22.80
CA PRO A 202 -29.29 17.13 23.11
C PRO A 202 -30.57 16.32 23.34
N LEU A 203 -30.84 15.33 22.47
CA LEU A 203 -32.02 14.47 22.57
C LEU A 203 -32.01 13.68 23.88
N THR A 204 -30.85 13.17 24.31
CA THR A 204 -30.75 12.48 25.62
C THR A 204 -30.99 13.38 26.83
N SER A 205 -30.76 14.69 26.70
CA SER A 205 -31.05 15.67 27.76
C SER A 205 -32.54 15.93 27.89
N GLU A 206 -33.28 15.96 26.78
CA GLU A 206 -34.75 16.07 26.78
C GLU A 206 -35.43 14.82 27.38
N PHE A 207 -34.81 13.64 27.24
CA PHE A 207 -35.25 12.43 27.95
C PHE A 207 -34.87 12.39 29.44
N SER A 208 -33.99 13.28 29.91
CA SER A 208 -33.55 13.34 31.31
C SER A 208 -34.42 14.23 32.19
N GLU A 209 -35.20 15.16 31.62
CA GLU A 209 -36.11 16.02 32.40
C GLU A 209 -37.37 15.29 32.88
N HIS A 210 -37.68 14.10 32.33
CA HIS A 210 -38.84 13.30 32.77
C HIS A 210 -38.55 12.22 33.83
N CYS A 211 -37.32 12.10 34.35
CA CYS A 211 -36.97 11.08 35.35
C CYS A 211 -36.12 11.58 36.55
N LEU A 212 -36.11 12.87 36.86
CA LEU A 212 -35.59 13.37 38.15
C LEU A 212 -36.68 13.36 39.23
N SER A 213 -37.25 12.18 39.49
CA SER A 213 -38.13 11.93 40.64
C SER A 213 -38.16 10.43 40.98
N ALA A 214 -37.00 9.84 41.24
CA ALA A 214 -36.85 8.69 42.12
C ALA A 214 -35.36 8.36 42.23
N GLY A 215 -34.74 8.76 43.34
CA GLY A 215 -33.43 8.24 43.69
C GLY A 215 -33.51 6.74 43.97
N LEU A 216 -32.51 5.98 43.51
CA LEU A 216 -31.93 4.83 44.21
C LEU A 216 -30.64 4.38 43.49
N PRO A 217 -29.71 3.73 44.19
CA PRO A 217 -28.29 3.64 43.86
C PRO A 217 -28.00 2.52 42.86
N PHE A 218 -27.00 2.76 42.01
CA PHE A 218 -26.35 1.73 41.20
C PHE A 218 -25.57 0.78 42.12
N GLU A 219 -26.03 -0.47 42.20
CA GLU A 219 -25.22 -1.58 42.71
C GLU A 219 -24.14 -1.96 41.69
N ASN A 220 -22.91 -2.07 42.19
CA ASN A 220 -21.79 -2.70 41.51
C ASN A 220 -22.11 -4.16 41.17
N ASN A 221 -21.93 -4.56 39.91
CA ASN A 221 -21.77 -5.97 39.56
C ASN A 221 -20.47 -6.20 38.78
N GLU A 222 -19.50 -6.67 39.55
CA GLU A 222 -18.32 -7.46 39.21
C GLU A 222 -18.35 -8.16 37.84
N LEU A 223 -17.57 -7.65 36.88
CA LEU A 223 -17.21 -8.40 35.68
C LEU A 223 -16.05 -9.35 36.01
N ARG A 224 -16.41 -10.61 36.27
CA ARG A 224 -15.50 -11.74 36.49
C ARG A 224 -14.42 -11.83 35.39
N LYS A 225 -13.17 -11.57 35.78
CA LYS A 225 -11.96 -12.01 35.07
C LYS A 225 -11.99 -13.53 34.87
N ARG A 226 -12.13 -13.99 33.64
CA ARG A 226 -11.81 -15.38 33.28
C ARG A 226 -10.29 -15.50 33.09
N LYS A 227 -9.64 -16.16 34.05
CA LYS A 227 -8.30 -16.75 33.89
C LYS A 227 -8.36 -17.84 32.82
N SER A 228 -7.57 -17.71 31.76
CA SER A 228 -7.12 -18.86 30.96
C SER A 228 -5.72 -19.24 31.41
N THR A 229 -5.63 -20.37 32.11
CA THR A 229 -4.39 -21.08 32.42
C THR A 229 -4.11 -22.10 31.32
N SER A 230 -3.07 -21.88 30.53
CA SER A 230 -2.08 -22.89 30.09
C SER A 230 -0.87 -22.14 29.53
N ALA A 231 0.16 -21.87 30.32
CA ALA A 231 1.30 -22.76 30.56
C ALA A 231 1.98 -23.22 29.26
N GLY A 232 2.95 -22.42 28.81
CA GLY A 232 3.92 -22.75 27.77
C GLY A 232 5.08 -21.76 27.86
N ARG A 233 6.05 -22.07 28.73
CA ARG A 233 7.34 -21.38 28.94
C ARG A 233 7.94 -20.84 27.64
N PHE A 234 8.38 -19.59 27.63
CA PHE A 234 9.79 -19.20 27.49
C PHE A 234 9.93 -17.72 27.85
N ASP A 235 10.52 -17.47 29.02
CA ASP A 235 10.83 -16.16 29.57
C ASP A 235 12.36 -15.99 29.58
N LYS A 236 12.78 -14.71 29.50
CA LYS A 236 14.14 -14.16 29.71
C LYS A 236 15.01 -14.09 28.46
N TYR A 237 15.15 -12.89 27.90
CA TYR A 237 16.30 -12.01 28.13
C TYR A 237 15.96 -10.58 27.67
N TYR A 238 15.68 -9.67 28.60
CA TYR A 238 15.89 -8.24 28.41
C TYR A 238 16.77 -7.78 29.55
N ASN A 239 17.99 -7.34 29.21
CA ASN A 239 18.83 -6.57 30.12
C ASN A 239 19.16 -5.25 29.44
N ASN A 240 18.74 -4.20 30.13
CA ASN A 240 19.09 -2.79 30.04
C ASN A 240 20.44 -2.47 29.38
N LYS A 241 20.42 -1.50 28.47
CA LYS A 241 21.48 -0.47 28.38
C LYS A 241 20.85 0.90 28.10
N THR A 242 20.73 1.66 29.18
CA THR A 242 20.85 3.12 29.19
C THR A 242 22.27 3.52 28.77
N GLY A 243 22.40 4.50 27.89
CA GLY A 243 23.67 5.12 27.54
C GLY A 243 23.48 6.25 26.53
N ASP A 244 23.66 7.48 27.02
CA ASP A 244 23.71 8.74 26.28
C ASP A 244 24.58 8.70 25.02
N ALA A 245 24.14 9.39 23.96
CA ALA A 245 25.05 10.11 23.06
C ALA A 245 24.30 11.26 22.36
N THR A 246 24.57 12.45 22.86
CA THR A 246 24.24 13.74 22.29
C THR A 246 25.08 14.02 21.04
N SER A 247 24.48 14.71 20.05
CA SER A 247 25.14 15.57 19.05
C SER A 247 26.06 14.90 18.00
N ILE A 248 25.71 15.06 16.72
CA ILE A 248 26.51 15.80 15.71
C ILE A 248 25.59 16.15 14.53
N VAL A 249 25.46 17.45 14.28
CA VAL A 249 24.91 18.05 13.05
C VAL A 249 26.08 18.60 12.24
N ARG A 250 26.18 18.20 10.97
CA ARG A 250 26.80 18.86 9.79
C ARG A 250 26.91 17.77 8.72
N GLY A 251 26.28 17.81 7.56
CA GLY A 251 25.94 18.94 6.69
C GLY A 251 26.71 18.73 5.39
N LEU A 252 26.07 18.22 4.34
CA LEU A 252 26.52 18.32 2.96
C LEU A 252 25.28 18.31 2.04
N ALA A 253 25.03 19.46 1.44
CA ALA A 253 24.17 19.63 0.29
C ALA A 253 24.98 19.32 -0.99
N GLU A 254 24.36 18.65 -1.97
CA GLU A 254 24.13 19.17 -3.32
C GLU A 254 23.83 18.04 -4.34
N ASN A 255 22.65 18.18 -4.96
CA ASN A 255 22.25 17.95 -6.36
C ASN A 255 22.34 16.58 -7.04
N GLY A 256 21.18 16.17 -7.58
CA GLY A 256 21.06 15.22 -8.69
C GLY A 256 19.66 14.64 -8.82
N GLY A 257 18.74 15.38 -9.45
CA GLY A 257 17.35 14.94 -9.66
C GLY A 257 17.20 13.79 -10.65
N LYS A 258 16.12 13.02 -10.47
CA LYS A 258 15.32 12.38 -11.53
C LYS A 258 14.00 11.87 -10.95
N ASP A 259 12.94 12.32 -11.59
CA ASP A 259 11.53 12.06 -11.29
C ASP A 259 11.16 10.59 -11.47
N LEU A 260 10.33 10.08 -10.56
CA LEU A 260 9.50 8.90 -10.77
C LEU A 260 8.25 9.03 -9.90
N GLU A 261 7.16 9.39 -10.56
CA GLU A 261 5.81 9.44 -10.01
C GLU A 261 5.41 8.08 -9.46
N HIS A 262 4.97 8.06 -8.20
CA HIS A 262 4.11 7.00 -7.70
C HIS A 262 3.11 7.59 -6.72
N ASP A 263 1.84 7.53 -7.14
CA ASP A 263 0.66 7.84 -6.35
C ASP A 263 0.68 7.12 -4.99
N ALA A 264 0.77 7.91 -3.92
CA ALA A 264 0.28 7.56 -2.60
C ALA A 264 -0.03 8.86 -1.85
N CYS A 265 -1.32 9.12 -1.60
CA CYS A 265 -1.76 10.26 -0.81
C CYS A 265 -1.43 10.00 0.68
N CYS A 266 -0.16 10.11 1.04
CA CYS A 266 0.30 10.08 2.43
C CYS A 266 0.19 11.49 3.01
N PHE A 267 -0.75 11.68 3.92
CA PHE A 267 -0.83 12.88 4.76
C PHE A 267 0.40 12.92 5.67
N SER A 268 1.44 13.64 5.25
CA SER A 268 2.58 13.99 6.08
C SER A 268 2.27 15.24 6.90
N THR A 269 2.67 15.14 8.16
CA THR A 269 2.50 16.10 9.25
C THR A 269 3.21 17.42 8.95
N LEU A 270 2.53 18.55 9.12
CA LEU A 270 3.18 19.83 9.37
C LEU A 270 2.91 20.22 10.81
N ASP A 271 4.00 20.38 11.56
CA ASP A 271 4.02 20.68 12.98
C ASP A 271 3.62 22.11 13.33
N ASN A 272 3.26 22.25 14.60
CA ASN A 272 2.80 23.43 15.31
C ASN A 272 3.63 24.71 15.09
N SER A 273 2.94 25.83 14.83
CA SER A 273 3.36 27.15 15.29
C SER A 273 2.26 27.76 16.17
N VAL A 274 2.61 27.91 17.45
CA VAL A 274 1.80 28.59 18.47
C VAL A 274 1.78 30.08 18.15
N ASN A 275 0.58 30.65 17.99
CA ASN A 275 0.40 32.09 18.07
C ASN A 275 -0.58 32.41 19.20
N VAL A 276 -0.04 33.11 20.19
CA VAL A 276 -0.71 33.64 21.38
C VAL A 276 -1.57 34.82 20.96
N VAL A 277 -2.88 34.75 21.19
CA VAL A 277 -3.72 35.93 21.38
C VAL A 277 -4.63 35.67 22.57
N SER A 278 -4.45 36.50 23.59
CA SER A 278 -5.23 36.53 24.82
C SER A 278 -6.70 36.84 24.56
N GLU A 279 -7.60 36.09 25.19
CA GLU A 279 -8.81 36.64 25.77
C GLU A 279 -9.22 35.77 26.96
N VAL A 280 -9.59 36.46 28.04
CA VAL A 280 -9.74 35.95 29.39
C VAL A 280 -11.06 35.21 29.53
N ASP A 281 -11.02 33.92 29.87
CA ASP A 281 -12.09 33.27 30.62
C ASP A 281 -11.58 32.05 31.40
N VAL A 282 -12.17 31.90 32.59
CA VAL A 282 -11.82 31.07 33.75
C VAL A 282 -11.27 29.67 33.43
N PRO A 283 -10.15 29.21 34.04
CA PRO A 283 -9.56 27.91 33.77
C PRO A 283 -10.38 26.78 34.41
N CYS A 284 -11.28 26.18 33.64
CA CYS A 284 -11.77 24.84 33.93
C CYS A 284 -10.66 23.85 33.57
N LEU A 285 -10.12 23.18 34.60
CA LEU A 285 -9.15 22.10 34.48
C LEU A 285 -9.52 21.14 33.33
N ALA A 286 -8.62 21.02 32.37
CA ALA A 286 -8.74 20.17 31.21
C ALA A 286 -8.94 18.71 31.62
N SER A 287 -10.20 18.27 31.65
CA SER A 287 -10.55 16.87 31.39
C SER A 287 -10.45 16.66 29.88
N PRO A 288 -9.75 15.62 29.37
CA PRO A 288 -9.70 15.35 27.93
C PRO A 288 -11.09 14.99 27.37
N ARG A 289 -12.06 14.70 28.24
CA ARG A 289 -13.42 14.30 27.89
C ARG A 289 -14.38 15.48 27.91
N CYS A 290 -14.27 16.37 26.93
CA CYS A 290 -15.31 17.35 26.70
C CYS A 290 -16.28 16.84 25.62
N TYR A 291 -17.27 16.04 26.03
CA TYR A 291 -18.42 15.67 25.17
C TYR A 291 -19.45 16.80 25.06
N ALA A 292 -19.09 18.03 25.45
CA ALA A 292 -19.98 19.17 25.26
C ALA A 292 -20.26 19.36 23.77
N VAL A 293 -21.52 19.58 23.41
CA VAL A 293 -21.98 19.72 22.02
C VAL A 293 -21.16 20.78 21.26
N GLY A 294 -20.79 21.88 21.93
CA GLY A 294 -19.93 22.91 21.35
C GLY A 294 -18.50 22.44 21.02
N CYS A 295 -17.92 21.56 21.82
CA CYS A 295 -16.61 20.97 21.54
C CYS A 295 -16.69 19.99 20.37
N LEU A 296 -17.71 19.12 20.36
CA LEU A 296 -17.95 18.16 19.27
C LEU A 296 -18.15 18.87 17.93
N ARG A 297 -18.93 19.95 17.89
CA ARG A 297 -19.15 20.73 16.67
C ARG A 297 -17.88 21.40 16.15
N LYS A 298 -17.07 21.98 17.04
CA LYS A 298 -15.76 22.55 16.69
C LYS A 298 -14.82 21.49 16.09
N THR A 299 -14.79 20.30 16.68
CA THR A 299 -14.00 19.18 16.15
C THR A 299 -14.49 18.74 14.78
N CYS A 300 -15.81 18.64 14.57
CA CYS A 300 -16.39 18.37 13.25
C CYS A 300 -15.95 19.39 12.20
N ASP A 301 -16.03 20.68 12.52
CA ASP A 301 -15.68 21.75 11.58
C ASP A 301 -14.19 21.74 11.24
N ASN A 302 -13.33 21.48 12.23
CA ASN A 302 -11.89 21.30 12.01
C ASN A 302 -11.61 20.11 11.07
N ILE A 303 -12.24 18.96 11.33
CA ILE A 303 -12.09 17.77 10.47
C ILE A 303 -12.54 18.08 9.04
N LYS A 304 -13.71 18.74 8.86
CA LYS A 304 -14.20 19.15 7.53
C LYS A 304 -13.22 20.06 6.81
N GLN A 305 -12.73 21.11 7.49
CA GLN A 305 -11.77 22.06 6.91
C GLN A 305 -10.47 21.36 6.51
N LYS A 306 -9.92 20.52 7.39
CA LYS A 306 -8.68 19.77 7.12
C LYS A 306 -8.83 18.77 6.00
N TYR A 307 -9.99 18.12 5.88
CA TYR A 307 -10.27 17.18 4.80
C TYR A 307 -10.42 17.90 3.46
N LEU A 308 -11.14 19.02 3.43
CA LEU A 308 -11.38 19.79 2.20
C LEU A 308 -10.15 20.59 1.74
N SER A 309 -9.25 20.98 2.64
CA SER A 309 -8.08 21.81 2.31
C SER A 309 -7.17 21.19 1.25
N VAL A 310 -7.02 19.86 1.27
CA VAL A 310 -6.24 19.10 0.30
C VAL A 310 -6.85 19.18 -1.10
N PHE A 311 -8.17 19.15 -1.21
CA PHE A 311 -8.86 19.28 -2.49
C PHE A 311 -8.81 20.71 -3.00
N THR A 312 -8.99 21.68 -2.12
CA THR A 312 -8.90 23.10 -2.50
C THR A 312 -7.50 23.49 -2.97
N SER A 313 -6.44 22.96 -2.33
CA SER A 313 -5.06 23.24 -2.75
C SER A 313 -4.72 22.57 -4.09
N ARG A 314 -5.16 21.34 -4.31
CA ARG A 314 -5.01 20.67 -5.62
C ARG A 314 -5.76 21.40 -6.72
N MET A 315 -6.97 21.87 -6.44
CA MET A 315 -7.76 22.67 -7.38
C MET A 315 -7.06 23.98 -7.73
N SER A 316 -6.51 24.70 -6.74
CA SER A 316 -5.80 25.95 -7.00
C SER A 316 -4.54 25.74 -7.82
N LEU A 317 -3.77 24.69 -7.53
CA LEU A 317 -2.56 24.33 -8.30
C LEU A 317 -2.90 24.01 -9.76
N ALA A 318 -3.91 23.16 -10.00
CA ALA A 318 -4.34 22.82 -11.36
C ALA A 318 -4.86 24.05 -12.12
N GLN A 319 -5.54 24.97 -11.43
CA GLN A 319 -6.02 26.21 -12.03
C GLN A 319 -4.88 27.16 -12.39
N GLU A 320 -3.83 27.22 -11.57
CA GLU A 320 -2.62 28.01 -11.84
C GLU A 320 -1.83 27.44 -13.02
N GLU A 321 -1.65 26.12 -13.08
CA GLU A 321 -1.01 25.42 -14.19
C GLU A 321 -1.77 25.67 -15.51
N PHE A 322 -3.09 25.52 -15.50
CA PHE A 322 -3.93 25.81 -16.65
C PHE A 322 -3.80 27.28 -17.12
N LYS A 323 -3.82 28.24 -16.18
CA LYS A 323 -3.63 29.66 -16.51
C LYS A 323 -2.25 29.90 -17.12
N SER A 324 -1.20 29.29 -16.57
CA SER A 324 0.17 29.40 -17.09
C SER A 324 0.25 28.88 -18.52
N SER A 325 -0.24 27.66 -18.79
CA SER A 325 -0.26 27.08 -20.13
C SER A 325 -1.13 27.90 -21.10
N SER A 326 -2.29 28.40 -20.64
CA SER A 326 -3.16 29.26 -21.46
C SER A 326 -2.46 30.57 -21.81
N MET A 327 -1.74 31.20 -20.88
CA MET A 327 -0.97 32.42 -21.15
C MET A 327 0.16 32.18 -22.14
N GLN A 328 0.87 31.04 -22.01
CA GLN A 328 1.90 30.64 -22.98
C GLN A 328 1.32 30.47 -24.39
N VAL A 329 0.19 29.77 -24.52
CA VAL A 329 -0.49 29.59 -25.81
C VAL A 329 -0.96 30.93 -26.38
N SER A 330 -1.56 31.80 -25.55
CA SER A 330 -1.98 33.13 -26.00
C SER A 330 -0.80 34.01 -26.42
N SER A 331 0.34 33.93 -25.73
CA SER A 331 1.57 34.64 -26.14
C SER A 331 2.06 34.16 -27.50
N ILE A 332 2.14 32.84 -27.71
CA ILE A 332 2.54 32.23 -28.98
C ILE A 332 1.56 32.62 -30.09
N LEU A 333 0.26 32.59 -29.83
CA LEU A 333 -0.76 33.00 -30.81
C LEU A 333 -0.63 34.48 -31.18
N ASN A 334 -0.38 35.38 -30.22
CA ASN A 334 -0.15 36.80 -30.50
C ASN A 334 1.14 37.03 -31.30
N GLU A 335 2.22 36.30 -30.99
CA GLU A 335 3.46 36.33 -31.80
C GLU A 335 3.21 35.85 -33.23
N MET A 336 2.36 34.84 -33.41
CA MET A 336 1.96 34.33 -34.73
C MET A 336 1.03 35.28 -35.49
N GLU A 337 0.09 35.98 -34.83
CA GLU A 337 -0.76 36.98 -35.48
C GLU A 337 0.05 38.18 -35.99
N ASN A 338 1.12 38.55 -35.27
CA ASN A 338 2.06 39.59 -35.71
C ASN A 338 2.90 39.15 -36.93
N GLN A 339 3.08 37.84 -37.13
CA GLN A 339 3.66 37.28 -38.34
C GLN A 339 2.54 36.94 -39.33
N THR A 340 2.10 37.95 -40.10
CA THR A 340 0.99 37.85 -41.07
C THR A 340 1.20 36.81 -42.18
N THR A 341 2.39 36.19 -42.24
CA THR A 341 2.71 35.07 -43.12
C THR A 341 3.00 33.83 -42.29
N ILE A 342 2.09 32.85 -42.40
CA ILE A 342 2.30 31.49 -41.89
C ILE A 342 3.59 30.93 -42.53
N TRP A 343 4.68 30.88 -41.76
CA TRP A 343 6.04 30.62 -42.27
C TRP A 343 6.13 29.31 -43.07
N TRP A 344 5.43 28.27 -42.63
CA TRP A 344 5.47 26.96 -43.29
C TRP A 344 4.71 26.99 -44.62
N LEU A 345 3.72 27.87 -44.78
CA LEU A 345 2.96 28.03 -46.01
C LEU A 345 3.80 28.79 -47.07
N HIS A 346 4.57 29.79 -46.63
CA HIS A 346 5.56 30.46 -47.49
C HIS A 346 6.72 29.52 -47.87
N ALA A 347 7.23 28.73 -46.91
CA ALA A 347 8.25 27.73 -47.18
C ALA A 347 7.76 26.66 -48.17
N LEU A 348 6.50 26.21 -48.04
CA LEU A 348 5.89 25.30 -49.01
C LEU A 348 5.78 25.91 -50.40
N HIS A 349 5.42 27.19 -50.52
CA HIS A 349 5.36 27.87 -51.83
C HIS A 349 6.74 28.01 -52.50
N LEU A 350 7.80 28.28 -51.72
CA LEU A 350 9.16 28.32 -52.24
C LEU A 350 9.66 26.93 -52.67
N ILE A 351 9.38 25.91 -51.86
CA ILE A 351 9.77 24.53 -52.15
C ILE A 351 8.95 23.96 -53.32
N SER A 352 7.72 24.45 -53.56
CA SER A 352 6.91 24.00 -54.69
C SER A 352 7.44 24.44 -56.05
N GLN A 353 8.32 25.44 -56.11
CA GLN A 353 8.95 25.90 -57.34
C GLN A 353 10.03 24.95 -57.85
N ASP A 354 10.56 24.05 -57.00
CA ASP A 354 11.55 23.05 -57.37
C ASP A 354 10.99 21.62 -57.17
N LYS A 355 10.93 20.85 -58.26
CA LYS A 355 10.33 19.50 -58.27
C LYS A 355 11.11 18.50 -57.42
N GLU A 356 12.43 18.62 -57.36
CA GLU A 356 13.27 17.66 -56.65
C GLU A 356 13.18 17.89 -55.12
N SER A 357 13.20 19.16 -54.70
CA SER A 357 13.00 19.56 -53.31
C SER A 357 11.60 19.24 -52.77
N SER A 358 10.55 19.39 -53.60
CA SER A 358 9.18 19.02 -53.23
C SER A 358 9.00 17.51 -53.01
N ALA A 359 9.59 16.68 -53.89
CA ALA A 359 9.55 15.22 -53.76
C ALA A 359 10.28 14.76 -52.48
N GLU A 360 11.42 15.37 -52.16
CA GLU A 360 12.19 15.07 -50.94
C GLU A 360 11.48 15.51 -49.66
N LEU A 361 10.81 16.68 -49.66
CA LEU A 361 10.00 17.12 -48.52
C LEU A 361 8.82 16.17 -48.27
N THR A 362 8.11 15.77 -49.33
CA THR A 362 7.01 14.81 -49.24
C THR A 362 7.48 13.48 -48.67
N ARG A 363 8.62 12.97 -49.14
CA ARG A 363 9.26 11.75 -48.61
C ARG A 363 9.60 11.87 -47.12
N LYS A 364 10.14 13.01 -46.67
CA LYS A 364 10.47 13.23 -45.25
C LYS A 364 9.22 13.32 -44.36
N ILE A 365 8.15 13.95 -44.84
CA ILE A 365 6.87 14.02 -44.14
C ILE A 365 6.27 12.62 -44.02
N GLU A 366 6.24 11.84 -45.10
CA GLU A 366 5.77 10.45 -45.11
C GLU A 366 6.60 9.54 -44.19
N GLN A 367 7.94 9.70 -44.18
CA GLN A 367 8.81 8.95 -43.27
C GLN A 367 8.55 9.31 -41.80
N SER A 368 8.34 10.59 -41.49
CA SER A 368 8.05 11.06 -40.12
C SER A 368 6.67 10.58 -39.64
N LEU A 369 5.68 10.60 -40.52
CA LEU A 369 4.34 10.06 -40.24
C LEU A 369 4.36 8.55 -40.09
N SER A 370 5.12 7.83 -40.91
CA SER A 370 5.28 6.36 -40.81
C SER A 370 5.97 5.95 -39.51
N ARG A 371 6.97 6.75 -39.07
CA ARG A 371 7.66 6.53 -37.78
C ARG A 371 6.74 6.73 -36.58
N ASN A 372 5.81 7.71 -36.65
CA ASN A 372 4.80 7.95 -35.62
C ASN A 372 3.56 7.03 -35.74
N ALA A 373 3.23 6.51 -36.93
CA ALA A 373 2.12 5.58 -37.11
C ALA A 373 2.38 4.23 -36.44
N GLN A 374 3.66 3.81 -36.35
CA GLN A 374 4.07 2.62 -35.61
C GLN A 374 3.92 2.78 -34.08
N SER A 375 3.93 4.01 -33.54
CA SER A 375 3.75 4.27 -32.11
C SER A 375 2.31 4.63 -31.70
N ALA A 376 1.48 5.12 -32.62
CA ALA A 376 0.15 5.66 -32.29
C ALA A 376 -1.05 5.08 -33.08
N GLY A 377 -0.88 4.04 -33.92
CA GLY A 377 -2.00 3.35 -34.58
C GLY A 377 -2.82 4.19 -35.58
N LEU A 378 -2.24 5.28 -36.10
CA LEU A 378 -2.90 6.26 -37.00
C LEU A 378 -2.54 5.99 -38.47
N SER A 379 -3.07 4.92 -39.06
CA SER A 379 -2.82 4.56 -40.48
C SER A 379 -3.61 5.41 -41.51
N ARG A 380 -4.64 6.14 -41.07
CA ARG A 380 -5.58 6.87 -41.95
C ARG A 380 -5.16 8.29 -42.33
N VAL A 381 -4.14 8.87 -41.70
CA VAL A 381 -3.73 10.27 -41.96
C VAL A 381 -2.83 10.38 -43.19
N SER A 382 -2.01 9.36 -43.47
CA SER A 382 -1.07 9.35 -44.60
C SER A 382 -1.77 9.42 -45.96
N SER A 383 -2.92 8.77 -46.12
CA SER A 383 -3.67 8.75 -47.39
C SER A 383 -4.36 10.09 -47.72
N ARG A 384 -4.61 10.95 -46.73
CA ARG A 384 -5.20 12.28 -46.95
C ARG A 384 -4.19 13.33 -47.42
N LEU A 385 -2.92 13.18 -47.06
CA LEU A 385 -1.84 14.08 -47.51
C LEU A 385 -1.50 13.89 -48.98
N VAL A 386 -1.59 12.66 -49.50
CA VAL A 386 -1.43 12.37 -50.94
C VAL A 386 -2.51 13.08 -51.76
N LEU A 387 -3.73 13.26 -51.23
CA LEU A 387 -4.77 14.03 -51.93
C LEU A 387 -4.53 15.55 -51.87
N LEU A 388 -3.97 16.07 -50.77
CA LEU A 388 -3.70 17.51 -50.63
C LEU A 388 -2.48 17.96 -51.44
N SER A 389 -1.44 17.11 -51.55
CA SER A 389 -0.28 17.38 -52.41
C SER A 389 -0.69 17.47 -53.88
N TYR A 390 -1.64 16.64 -54.33
CA TYR A 390 -2.21 16.75 -55.68
C TYR A 390 -3.01 18.04 -55.90
N TYR A 391 -3.70 18.58 -54.90
CA TYR A 391 -4.51 19.80 -55.06
C TYR A 391 -3.69 21.11 -55.03
N TYR A 392 -2.58 21.14 -54.29
CA TYR A 392 -1.72 22.34 -54.18
C TYR A 392 -0.63 22.44 -55.26
N PHE A 393 -0.29 21.33 -55.94
CA PHE A 393 0.79 21.27 -56.94
C PHE A 393 0.34 21.21 -58.40
N LEU A 394 -0.98 21.24 -58.68
CA LEU A 394 -1.54 21.17 -60.04
C LEU A 394 -2.04 22.51 -60.60
N PHE A 395 -1.75 23.63 -59.93
CA PHE A 395 -1.89 24.98 -60.48
C PHE A 395 -0.58 25.75 -60.43
#